data_AF-A0A951C5E3-F1
#
_entry.id   AF-A0A951C5E3-F1
#
_cell.length_a   1.000
_cell.length_b   1.000
_cell.length_c   1.000
_cell.angle_alpha   90.00
_cell.angle_beta   90.00
_cell.angle_gamma   90.00
#
_symmetry.space_group_name_H-M   'P 1'
#
loop_
_entity.id
_entity.type
_entity.pdbx_description
1 polymer ?
#
loop_
_entity_poly.entity_id
_entity_poly.type
_entity_poly.pdbx_seq_one_letter_code
_entity_poly.pdbx_strand_id
1 'polypeptide(L)'
;MRTRTLAIAALAASGMLLIAQPTGAPRPEAPYTTAQASAGRAAYQTNCAGCHAADLSGREGPQLAGGNFMSQWGDRTAGELINFTRAIMPPGAGGSLPDRTYVEIAAFLLDANSARPGNRALTADSNITLRSVASGQRAAYLQPGAAAGILSTVQSPVSQGQPENQARSVPRGITVAGEVKNYVPVTDAMLRNPDPADWLMIRHDYKATYYSPLEQITAQNVSGLRLVWSWSMQDGASNGNQPAPIVHKGVLYVNNAGMV
;
A
#
# COMPACT_ATOMS: atom_id res chain seq x y z
N MET A 1 38.20 76.06 1.02
CA MET A 1 37.34 75.61 2.14
C MET A 1 36.99 74.15 1.90
N ARG A 2 37.37 73.24 2.82
CA ARG A 2 37.17 71.79 2.70
C ARG A 2 35.77 71.43 3.19
N THR A 3 34.92 70.87 2.32
CA THR A 3 33.65 70.23 2.72
C THR A 3 33.77 68.73 2.52
N ARG A 4 33.69 67.99 3.64
CA ARG A 4 33.69 66.54 3.70
C ARG A 4 32.25 66.04 3.58
N THR A 5 31.96 65.21 2.59
CA THR A 5 30.66 64.54 2.46
C THR A 5 30.74 63.16 3.09
N LEU A 6 29.98 62.92 4.16
CA LEU A 6 29.84 61.64 4.85
C LEU A 6 28.94 60.70 4.02
N ALA A 7 29.42 59.49 3.72
CA ALA A 7 28.61 58.41 3.17
C ALA A 7 27.93 57.64 4.31
N ILE A 8 26.59 57.57 4.29
CA ILE A 8 25.79 56.74 5.21
C ILE A 8 25.53 55.41 4.51
N ALA A 9 26.12 54.33 5.02
CA ALA A 9 25.82 52.97 4.58
C ALA A 9 24.57 52.47 5.32
N ALA A 10 23.45 52.33 4.59
CA ALA A 10 22.24 51.70 5.12
C ALA A 10 22.39 50.17 5.06
N LEU A 11 22.56 49.52 6.21
CA LEU A 11 22.40 48.06 6.32
C LEU A 11 20.91 47.72 6.25
N ALA A 12 20.47 47.16 5.12
CA ALA A 12 19.18 46.50 5.03
C ALA A 12 19.27 45.12 5.69
N ALA A 13 18.78 45.00 6.93
CA ALA A 13 18.57 43.70 7.55
C ALA A 13 17.36 43.02 6.90
N SER A 14 17.61 42.11 5.97
CA SER A 14 16.58 41.21 5.43
C SER A 14 16.15 40.21 6.50
N GLY A 15 15.13 40.55 7.27
CA GLY A 15 14.43 39.62 8.14
C GLY A 15 13.73 38.57 7.30
N MET A 16 14.27 37.35 7.28
CA MET A 16 13.63 36.20 6.65
C MET A 16 12.44 35.79 7.52
N LEU A 17 11.25 36.26 7.17
CA LEU A 17 10.01 35.94 7.85
C LEU A 17 9.66 34.48 7.52
N LEU A 18 9.91 33.57 8.46
CA LEU A 18 9.42 32.19 8.42
C LEU A 18 7.89 32.23 8.51
N ILE A 19 7.22 32.16 7.36
CA ILE A 19 5.77 31.97 7.32
C ILE A 19 5.53 30.51 7.70
N ALA A 20 5.19 30.27 8.96
CA ALA A 20 4.67 28.97 9.39
C ALA A 20 3.42 28.68 8.56
N GLN A 21 3.48 27.65 7.71
CA GLN A 21 2.31 27.19 6.97
C GLN A 21 1.25 26.75 7.99
N PRO A 22 -0.05 27.05 7.76
CA PRO A 22 -1.09 26.65 8.68
C PRO A 22 -1.11 25.12 8.74
N THR A 23 -0.69 24.55 9.86
CA THR A 23 -0.97 23.16 10.19
C THR A 23 -2.49 23.02 10.17
N GLY A 24 -3.03 22.28 9.20
CA GLY A 24 -4.48 22.05 9.09
C GLY A 24 -5.05 21.63 10.44
N ALA A 25 -6.26 22.10 10.75
CA ALA A 25 -6.91 21.81 12.03
C ALA A 25 -6.90 20.28 12.31
N PRO A 26 -6.63 19.86 13.55
CA PRO A 26 -6.58 18.45 13.89
C PRO A 26 -7.94 17.78 13.61
N ARG A 27 -7.94 16.71 12.83
CA ARG A 27 -9.16 15.95 12.48
C ARG A 27 -9.87 15.46 13.73
N PRO A 28 -11.22 15.43 13.77
CA PRO A 28 -11.96 14.96 14.94
C PRO A 28 -11.61 13.51 15.32
N GLU A 29 -11.88 13.15 16.57
CA GLU A 29 -11.80 11.77 17.03
C GLU A 29 -12.78 10.90 16.25
N ALA A 30 -12.37 9.68 15.93
CA ALA A 30 -13.21 8.71 15.28
C ALA A 30 -14.11 8.01 16.32
N PRO A 31 -15.32 7.57 15.93
CA PRO A 31 -16.20 6.82 16.80
C PRO A 31 -15.74 5.35 16.88
N TYR A 32 -14.55 5.08 17.41
CA TYR A 32 -14.10 3.74 17.80
C TYR A 32 -13.28 3.82 19.10
N THR A 33 -13.30 2.75 19.89
CA THR A 33 -12.49 2.66 21.11
C THR A 33 -11.15 1.96 20.87
N THR A 34 -10.15 2.28 21.67
CA THR A 34 -8.85 1.56 21.67
C THR A 34 -9.02 0.04 21.83
N ALA A 35 -10.00 -0.39 22.62
CA ALA A 35 -10.32 -1.81 22.80
C ALA A 35 -10.81 -2.45 21.49
N GLN A 36 -11.67 -1.77 20.72
CA GLN A 36 -12.13 -2.27 19.42
C GLN A 36 -10.96 -2.37 18.43
N ALA A 37 -10.10 -1.36 18.35
CA ALA A 37 -8.94 -1.41 17.47
C ALA A 37 -7.95 -2.51 17.88
N SER A 38 -7.74 -2.72 19.17
CA SER A 38 -6.89 -3.81 19.66
C SER A 38 -7.45 -5.21 19.34
N ALA A 39 -8.75 -5.43 19.57
CA ALA A 39 -9.42 -6.68 19.23
C ALA A 39 -9.41 -6.93 17.71
N GLY A 40 -9.67 -5.87 16.94
CA GLY A 40 -9.62 -5.88 15.49
C GLY A 40 -8.25 -6.24 14.94
N ARG A 41 -7.18 -5.71 15.54
CA ARG A 41 -5.81 -6.07 15.18
C ARG A 41 -5.56 -7.56 15.36
N ALA A 42 -5.96 -8.13 16.50
CA ALA A 42 -5.80 -9.56 16.75
C ALA A 42 -6.57 -10.41 15.72
N ALA A 43 -7.83 -10.05 15.45
CA ALA A 43 -8.64 -10.72 14.44
C ALA A 43 -8.05 -10.60 13.02
N TYR A 44 -7.52 -9.43 12.67
CA TYR A 44 -6.86 -9.17 11.40
C TYR A 44 -5.64 -10.06 11.19
N GLN A 45 -4.78 -10.20 12.21
CA GLN A 45 -3.58 -11.04 12.11
C GLN A 45 -3.94 -12.51 11.85
N THR A 46 -5.02 -13.00 12.44
CA THR A 46 -5.47 -14.38 12.25
C THR A 46 -6.11 -14.62 10.88
N ASN A 47 -6.94 -13.68 10.40
CA ASN A 47 -7.86 -13.95 9.28
C ASN A 47 -7.49 -13.22 7.97
N CYS A 48 -6.66 -12.19 8.01
CA CYS A 48 -6.46 -11.26 6.89
C CYS A 48 -4.99 -11.10 6.49
N ALA A 49 -4.08 -11.16 7.46
CA ALA A 49 -2.66 -10.87 7.25
C ALA A 49 -1.95 -11.80 6.26
N GLY A 50 -2.48 -13.01 6.02
CA GLY A 50 -1.94 -13.94 5.03
C GLY A 50 -1.86 -13.33 3.62
N CYS A 51 -2.90 -12.59 3.20
CA CYS A 51 -2.96 -11.96 1.88
C CYS A 51 -2.61 -10.46 1.94
N HIS A 52 -2.99 -9.76 3.00
CA HIS A 52 -2.85 -8.29 3.12
C HIS A 52 -1.59 -7.84 3.88
N ALA A 53 -0.74 -8.78 4.28
CA ALA A 53 0.44 -8.60 5.13
C ALA A 53 0.14 -8.15 6.57
N ALA A 54 1.01 -8.52 7.52
CA ALA A 54 0.87 -8.17 8.93
C ALA A 54 0.92 -6.65 9.17
N ASP A 55 1.61 -5.90 8.31
CA ASP A 55 1.79 -4.46 8.37
C ASP A 55 0.78 -3.69 7.49
N LEU A 56 -0.19 -4.37 6.88
CA LEU A 56 -1.20 -3.81 5.96
C LEU A 56 -0.63 -3.27 4.64
N SER A 57 0.62 -3.59 4.30
CA SER A 57 1.26 -3.13 3.06
C SER A 57 0.64 -3.71 1.79
N GLY A 58 -0.11 -4.81 1.90
CA GLY A 58 -0.63 -5.56 0.76
C GLY A 58 0.42 -6.50 0.14
N ARG A 59 -0.04 -7.64 -0.37
CA ARG A 59 0.76 -8.62 -1.13
C ARG A 59 -0.08 -9.23 -2.24
N GLU A 60 -0.77 -10.32 -1.92
CA GLU A 60 -1.77 -10.95 -2.77
C GLU A 60 -3.10 -10.19 -2.66
N GLY A 61 -3.41 -9.69 -1.46
CA GLY A 61 -4.49 -8.73 -1.22
C GLY A 61 -3.99 -7.28 -1.28
N PRO A 62 -4.87 -6.31 -1.58
CA PRO A 62 -4.51 -4.89 -1.65
C PRO A 62 -3.99 -4.32 -0.32
N GLN A 63 -3.28 -3.21 -0.42
CA GLN A 63 -2.88 -2.40 0.75
C GLN A 63 -4.12 -1.89 1.51
N LEU A 64 -4.09 -1.99 2.84
CA LEU A 64 -5.20 -1.61 3.71
C LEU A 64 -4.89 -0.41 4.63
N ALA A 65 -3.69 0.15 4.54
CA ALA A 65 -3.34 1.43 5.15
C ALA A 65 -2.40 2.23 4.25
N GLY A 66 -2.69 3.53 4.07
CA GLY A 66 -1.94 4.38 3.15
C GLY A 66 -2.82 5.14 2.15
N GLY A 67 -2.16 5.78 1.19
CA GLY A 67 -2.80 6.53 0.11
C GLY A 67 -3.80 5.67 -0.68
N ASN A 68 -3.43 4.43 -1.04
CA ASN A 68 -4.27 3.56 -1.86
C ASN A 68 -5.60 3.22 -1.16
N PHE A 69 -5.53 2.94 0.14
CA PHE A 69 -6.72 2.73 0.95
C PHE A 69 -7.60 3.98 0.96
N MET A 70 -7.02 5.17 1.20
CA MET A 70 -7.80 6.42 1.24
C MET A 70 -8.34 6.88 -0.12
N SER A 71 -7.73 6.50 -1.22
CA SER A 71 -8.26 6.78 -2.56
C SER A 71 -9.52 5.96 -2.84
N GLN A 72 -9.60 4.72 -2.33
CA GLN A 72 -10.76 3.86 -2.53
C GLN A 72 -11.86 4.08 -1.48
N TRP A 73 -11.46 4.25 -0.22
CA TRP A 73 -12.35 4.22 0.94
C TRP A 73 -12.52 5.56 1.64
N GLY A 74 -11.68 6.56 1.34
CA GLY A 74 -11.67 7.82 2.07
C GLY A 74 -13.01 8.56 2.03
N ASP A 75 -13.68 8.58 0.89
CA ASP A 75 -14.96 9.29 0.72
C ASP A 75 -16.18 8.41 1.01
N ARG A 76 -15.94 7.17 1.45
CA ARG A 76 -16.95 6.22 1.93
C ARG A 76 -17.05 6.24 3.45
N THR A 77 -18.12 5.65 3.96
CA THR A 77 -18.40 5.52 5.38
C THR A 77 -17.76 4.28 6.00
N ALA A 78 -17.57 4.29 7.32
CA ALA A 78 -17.10 3.11 8.05
C ALA A 78 -18.10 1.94 7.94
N GLY A 79 -19.41 2.20 7.92
CA GLY A 79 -20.43 1.17 7.71
C GLY A 79 -20.31 0.50 6.34
N GLU A 80 -20.01 1.26 5.28
CA GLU A 80 -19.77 0.68 3.95
C GLU A 80 -18.52 -0.22 3.93
N LEU A 81 -17.44 0.16 4.61
CA LEU A 81 -16.25 -0.67 4.75
C LEU A 81 -16.57 -1.98 5.49
N ILE A 82 -17.31 -1.91 6.60
CA ILE A 82 -17.72 -3.07 7.39
C ILE A 82 -18.56 -4.03 6.55
N ASN A 83 -19.58 -3.50 5.86
CA ASN A 83 -20.48 -4.30 5.04
C ASN A 83 -19.75 -4.96 3.86
N PHE A 84 -18.86 -4.24 3.19
CA PHE A 84 -18.03 -4.80 2.12
C PHE A 84 -17.13 -5.92 2.63
N THR A 85 -16.41 -5.67 3.73
CA THR A 85 -15.50 -6.68 4.32
C THR A 85 -16.28 -7.93 4.73
N ARG A 86 -17.46 -7.77 5.34
CA ARG A 86 -18.34 -8.89 5.69
C ARG A 86 -18.78 -9.67 4.46
N ALA A 87 -19.15 -9.00 3.38
CA ALA A 87 -19.72 -9.64 2.20
C ALA A 87 -18.70 -10.49 1.42
N ILE A 88 -17.44 -10.04 1.34
CA ILE A 88 -16.47 -10.65 0.42
C ILE A 88 -15.18 -11.16 1.08
N MET A 89 -14.97 -10.89 2.37
CA MET A 89 -13.78 -11.33 3.10
C MET A 89 -14.11 -12.30 4.25
N PRO A 90 -13.26 -13.33 4.46
CA PRO A 90 -12.15 -13.74 3.59
C PRO A 90 -12.61 -14.25 2.21
N PRO A 91 -11.75 -14.28 1.18
CA PRO A 91 -12.15 -14.70 -0.16
C PRO A 91 -12.79 -16.09 -0.17
N GLY A 92 -14.00 -16.22 -0.75
CA GLY A 92 -14.76 -17.48 -0.76
C GLY A 92 -15.44 -17.85 0.57
N ALA A 93 -15.27 -17.03 1.62
CA ALA A 93 -15.78 -17.26 2.96
C ALA A 93 -16.39 -15.98 3.57
N GLY A 94 -17.07 -15.17 2.77
CA GLY A 94 -17.79 -13.98 3.24
C GLY A 94 -18.81 -14.34 4.32
N GLY A 95 -18.88 -13.51 5.37
CA GLY A 95 -19.78 -13.70 6.52
C GLY A 95 -19.39 -14.84 7.46
N SER A 96 -18.20 -15.43 7.32
CA SER A 96 -17.73 -16.54 8.16
C SER A 96 -17.31 -16.12 9.57
N LEU A 97 -17.01 -14.83 9.80
CA LEU A 97 -16.65 -14.31 11.12
C LEU A 97 -17.88 -13.72 11.83
N PRO A 98 -17.89 -13.65 13.18
CA PRO A 98 -18.93 -12.94 13.92
C PRO A 98 -19.04 -11.48 13.45
N ASP A 99 -20.26 -10.93 13.35
CA ASP A 99 -20.49 -9.56 12.87
C ASP A 99 -19.68 -8.50 13.65
N ARG A 100 -19.56 -8.70 14.96
CA ARG A 100 -18.73 -7.86 15.84
C ARG A 100 -17.26 -7.81 15.41
N THR A 101 -16.72 -8.93 14.94
CA THR A 101 -15.32 -9.03 14.49
C THR A 101 -15.06 -8.13 13.30
N TYR A 102 -16.01 -8.00 12.36
CA TYR A 102 -15.86 -7.09 11.21
C TYR A 102 -15.85 -5.61 11.64
N VAL A 103 -16.66 -5.24 12.64
CA VAL A 103 -16.65 -3.89 13.23
C VAL A 103 -15.31 -3.60 13.91
N GLU A 104 -14.79 -4.56 14.67
CA GLU A 104 -13.50 -4.43 15.34
C GLU A 104 -12.35 -4.33 14.32
N ILE A 105 -12.35 -5.13 13.25
CA ILE A 105 -11.40 -5.02 12.15
C ILE A 105 -11.46 -3.63 11.50
N ALA A 106 -12.65 -3.08 11.25
CA ALA A 106 -12.78 -1.72 10.71
C ALA A 106 -12.22 -0.64 11.66
N ALA A 107 -12.43 -0.79 12.98
CA ALA A 107 -11.80 0.08 13.97
C ALA A 107 -10.27 0.01 13.92
N PHE A 108 -9.70 -1.19 13.76
CA PHE A 108 -8.26 -1.35 13.55
C PHE A 108 -7.77 -0.69 12.26
N LEU A 109 -8.52 -0.79 11.15
CA LEU A 109 -8.14 -0.14 9.89
C LEU A 109 -8.18 1.39 10.00
N LEU A 110 -9.14 1.97 10.73
CA LEU A 110 -9.16 3.40 11.03
C LEU A 110 -7.90 3.82 11.80
N ASP A 111 -7.58 3.09 12.87
CA ASP A 111 -6.39 3.32 13.70
C ASP A 111 -5.10 3.22 12.88
N ALA A 112 -4.99 2.18 12.04
CA ALA A 112 -3.86 1.97 11.13
C ALA A 112 -3.68 3.09 10.10
N ASN A 113 -4.75 3.83 9.78
CA ASN A 113 -4.74 5.00 8.90
C ASN A 113 -4.69 6.33 9.69
N SER A 114 -4.17 6.27 10.93
CA SER A 114 -3.96 7.40 11.84
C SER A 114 -5.23 8.17 12.19
N ALA A 115 -6.38 7.48 12.25
CA ALA A 115 -7.52 8.01 12.98
C ALA A 115 -7.21 8.03 14.49
N ARG A 116 -7.78 8.99 15.22
CA ARG A 116 -7.65 9.04 16.68
C ARG A 116 -8.80 8.27 17.32
N PRO A 117 -8.54 7.38 18.30
CA PRO A 117 -9.61 6.71 19.02
C PRO A 117 -10.41 7.72 19.84
N GLY A 118 -11.71 7.46 19.96
CA GLY A 118 -12.62 8.20 20.82
C GLY A 118 -13.16 7.32 21.97
N ASN A 119 -14.17 7.84 22.66
CA ASN A 119 -14.86 7.12 23.74
C ASN A 119 -16.17 6.43 23.29
N ARG A 120 -16.57 6.60 22.03
CA ARG A 120 -17.76 5.96 21.44
C ARG A 120 -17.35 4.73 20.65
N ALA A 121 -18.08 3.64 20.85
CA ALA A 121 -17.87 2.43 20.07
C ALA A 121 -18.32 2.60 18.62
N LEU A 122 -17.52 2.05 17.70
CA LEU A 122 -17.91 1.92 16.29
C LEU A 122 -19.05 0.93 16.18
N THR A 123 -20.01 1.22 15.31
CA THR A 123 -21.15 0.36 15.00
C THR A 123 -21.14 -0.04 13.52
N ALA A 124 -21.84 -1.12 13.18
CA ALA A 124 -21.91 -1.64 11.81
C ALA A 124 -22.58 -0.67 10.81
N ASP A 125 -23.42 0.23 11.30
CA ASP A 125 -24.18 1.25 10.55
C ASP A 125 -23.54 2.65 10.65
N SER A 126 -22.27 2.74 11.06
CA SER A 126 -21.60 4.01 11.25
C SER A 126 -21.49 4.82 9.94
N ASN A 127 -22.11 5.99 9.92
CA ASN A 127 -22.11 6.92 8.78
C ASN A 127 -20.88 7.85 8.76
N ILE A 128 -19.85 7.59 9.56
CA ILE A 128 -18.65 8.44 9.57
C ILE A 128 -17.86 8.24 8.28
N THR A 129 -17.65 9.31 7.51
CA THR A 129 -16.78 9.29 6.33
C THR A 129 -15.33 9.10 6.76
N LEU A 130 -14.61 8.15 6.19
CA LEU A 130 -13.25 7.79 6.61
C LEU A 130 -12.29 8.98 6.56
N ARG A 131 -12.32 9.77 5.48
CA ARG A 131 -11.49 10.97 5.31
C ARG A 131 -11.81 12.06 6.34
N SER A 132 -12.97 12.06 6.97
CA SER A 132 -13.24 13.02 8.05
C SER A 132 -12.39 12.76 9.30
N VAL A 133 -11.97 11.52 9.53
CA VAL A 133 -11.31 11.09 10.77
C VAL A 133 -9.92 10.47 10.60
N ALA A 134 -9.63 9.83 9.46
CA ALA A 134 -8.38 9.11 9.19
C ALA A 134 -7.54 9.84 8.14
N SER A 135 -6.27 10.14 8.44
CA SER A 135 -5.39 10.88 7.53
C SER A 135 -4.92 10.07 6.33
N GLY A 136 -4.94 8.73 6.44
CA GLY A 136 -4.32 7.84 5.45
C GLY A 136 -2.82 7.71 5.62
N GLN A 137 -2.22 8.40 6.60
CA GLN A 137 -0.86 8.12 7.00
C GLN A 137 -0.86 6.79 7.76
N ARG A 138 0.03 5.88 7.38
CA ARG A 138 0.19 4.62 8.09
C ARG A 138 0.65 4.92 9.51
N ALA A 139 -0.09 4.38 10.48
CA ALA A 139 0.17 4.58 11.90
C ALA A 139 1.62 4.23 12.26
N ALA A 140 2.17 4.93 13.26
CA ALA A 140 3.58 4.80 13.63
C ALA A 140 4.00 3.34 13.87
N TYR A 141 3.15 2.54 14.53
CA TYR A 141 3.45 1.12 14.81
C TYR A 141 3.52 0.21 13.57
N LEU A 142 3.13 0.70 12.40
CA LEU A 142 3.24 0.00 11.11
C LEU A 142 4.49 0.42 10.32
N GLN A 143 5.19 1.47 10.74
CA GLN A 143 6.37 1.97 10.05
C GLN A 143 7.59 1.07 10.35
N PRO A 144 8.37 0.65 9.35
CA PRO A 144 9.65 -0.02 9.58
C PRO A 144 10.56 0.86 10.45
N GLY A 145 11.00 0.34 11.60
CA GLY A 145 11.88 1.05 12.54
C GLY A 145 11.19 1.77 13.70
N ALA A 146 9.85 1.78 13.79
CA ALA A 146 9.13 2.42 14.89
C ALA A 146 9.34 1.76 16.27
N ALA A 147 9.88 0.54 16.31
CA ALA A 147 10.27 -0.13 17.55
C ALA A 147 11.53 0.47 18.21
N ALA A 148 12.26 1.38 17.55
CA ALA A 148 13.47 2.00 18.11
C ALA A 148 13.20 3.20 19.03
N GLY A 149 11.95 3.70 19.12
CA GLY A 149 11.64 4.96 19.80
C GLY A 149 10.82 4.87 21.09
N ILE A 150 10.40 3.67 21.53
CA ILE A 150 9.46 3.53 22.65
C ILE A 150 9.91 2.41 23.60
N LEU A 151 11.13 2.52 24.12
CA LEU A 151 11.58 1.77 25.30
C LEU A 151 12.28 2.72 26.27
N SER A 152 11.48 3.45 27.04
CA SER A 152 11.90 3.81 28.39
C SER A 152 10.71 3.59 29.32
N THR A 153 10.99 2.83 30.38
CA THR A 153 10.14 2.54 31.55
C THR A 153 8.91 1.66 31.34
N VAL A 154 9.11 0.35 31.10
CA VAL A 154 8.49 -0.70 31.95
C VAL A 154 9.45 -1.90 31.99
N GLN A 155 10.11 -2.11 33.14
CA GLN A 155 10.83 -3.35 33.43
C GLN A 155 9.80 -4.43 33.82
N SER A 156 9.81 -5.57 33.15
CA SER A 156 9.22 -6.82 33.67
C SER A 156 9.99 -8.02 33.11
N PRO A 157 10.08 -9.12 33.88
CA PRO A 157 11.24 -9.99 33.86
C PRO A 157 11.27 -10.99 32.71
N VAL A 158 12.50 -11.33 32.34
CA VAL A 158 12.93 -12.27 31.31
C VAL A 158 12.35 -13.66 31.56
N SER A 159 11.60 -14.19 30.59
CA SER A 159 11.48 -15.63 30.38
C SER A 159 12.27 -16.01 29.13
N GLN A 160 13.31 -16.80 29.34
CA GLN A 160 14.17 -17.34 28.31
C GLN A 160 13.42 -18.38 27.46
N GLY A 161 13.68 -18.34 26.15
CA GLY A 161 13.68 -19.52 25.29
C GLY A 161 12.51 -19.64 24.31
N GLN A 162 12.69 -19.11 23.10
CA GLN A 162 12.49 -19.86 21.84
C GLN A 162 13.09 -19.08 20.65
N PRO A 163 13.68 -19.76 19.66
CA PRO A 163 14.52 -19.13 18.65
C PRO A 163 13.72 -18.26 17.69
N GLU A 164 14.27 -17.09 17.38
CA GLU A 164 13.79 -16.14 16.40
C GLU A 164 13.55 -16.85 15.07
N ASN A 165 12.28 -16.92 14.66
CA ASN A 165 11.92 -17.29 13.31
C ASN A 165 12.44 -16.18 12.39
N GLN A 166 13.61 -16.42 11.80
CA GLN A 166 14.18 -15.63 10.71
C GLN A 166 13.20 -15.63 9.53
N ALA A 167 12.26 -14.69 9.56
CA ALA A 167 11.41 -14.38 8.43
C ALA A 167 12.25 -13.67 7.34
N ARG A 168 12.87 -14.52 6.50
CA ARG A 168 13.19 -14.36 5.08
C ARG A 168 13.33 -12.93 4.52
N SER A 169 14.56 -12.66 4.07
CA SER A 169 15.00 -11.68 3.06
C SER A 169 14.02 -10.60 2.60
N VAL A 170 14.37 -9.39 3.01
CA VAL A 170 14.16 -8.05 2.42
C VAL A 170 14.34 -8.07 0.87
N PRO A 171 13.65 -7.19 0.12
CA PRO A 171 13.04 -7.41 -1.22
C PRO A 171 13.96 -7.92 -2.34
N ARG A 172 13.43 -8.76 -3.25
CA ARG A 172 14.11 -9.20 -4.48
C ARG A 172 13.91 -8.25 -5.67
N GLY A 173 14.00 -6.94 -5.44
CA GLY A 173 13.86 -5.96 -6.51
C GLY A 173 14.34 -4.59 -6.09
N ILE A 174 15.04 -3.91 -6.99
CA ILE A 174 15.39 -2.49 -6.86
C ILE A 174 14.44 -1.74 -7.77
N THR A 175 13.62 -0.85 -7.21
CA THR A 175 12.88 0.11 -8.02
C THR A 175 13.83 1.23 -8.39
N VAL A 176 14.19 1.30 -9.67
CA VAL A 176 15.02 2.37 -10.21
C VAL A 176 14.14 3.24 -11.08
N ALA A 177 13.98 4.51 -10.69
CA ALA A 177 13.41 5.50 -11.60
C ALA A 177 14.46 5.78 -12.69
N GLY A 178 14.08 5.59 -13.95
CA GLY A 178 14.98 5.84 -15.06
C GLY A 178 14.62 5.08 -16.32
N GLU A 179 15.50 5.19 -17.30
CA GLU A 179 15.40 4.53 -18.59
C GLU A 179 15.92 3.07 -18.49
N VAL A 180 15.22 2.14 -19.15
CA VAL A 180 15.72 0.77 -19.34
C VAL A 180 16.99 0.82 -20.20
N LYS A 181 18.15 0.59 -19.57
CA LYS A 181 19.43 0.58 -20.27
C LYS A 181 19.51 -0.62 -21.22
N ASN A 182 20.17 -0.41 -22.36
CA ASN A 182 20.33 -1.41 -23.43
C ASN A 182 18.99 -1.90 -24.02
N TYR A 183 17.99 -1.02 -24.09
CA TYR A 183 16.74 -1.32 -24.79
C TYR A 183 17.03 -1.61 -26.27
N VAL A 184 16.55 -2.76 -26.76
CA VAL A 184 16.61 -3.12 -28.17
C VAL A 184 15.29 -2.69 -28.83
N PRO A 185 15.32 -1.79 -29.83
CA PRO A 185 14.12 -1.40 -30.53
C PRO A 185 13.44 -2.59 -31.22
N VAL A 186 12.14 -2.72 -31.02
CA VAL A 186 11.34 -3.75 -31.70
C VAL A 186 11.19 -3.36 -33.16
N THR A 187 11.60 -4.27 -34.05
CA THR A 187 11.46 -4.09 -35.49
C THR A 187 10.16 -4.69 -36.02
N ASP A 188 9.71 -4.19 -37.16
CA ASP A 188 8.63 -4.77 -37.95
C ASP A 188 8.78 -6.27 -38.23
N ALA A 189 10.02 -6.71 -38.49
CA ALA A 189 10.32 -8.12 -38.74
C ALA A 189 10.10 -8.97 -37.49
N MET A 190 10.46 -8.45 -36.31
CA MET A 190 10.20 -9.11 -35.03
C MET A 190 8.71 -9.20 -34.72
N LEU A 191 7.91 -8.18 -35.07
CA LEU A 191 6.45 -8.25 -34.89
C LEU A 191 5.81 -9.31 -35.79
N ARG A 192 6.34 -9.53 -37.00
CA ARG A 192 5.84 -10.55 -37.94
C ARG A 192 6.29 -11.96 -37.60
N ASN A 193 7.45 -12.10 -36.97
CA ASN A 193 8.03 -13.37 -36.55
C ASN A 193 8.78 -13.21 -35.22
N PRO A 194 8.04 -13.17 -34.09
CA PRO A 194 8.64 -12.95 -32.77
C PRO A 194 9.47 -14.15 -32.32
N ASP A 195 10.45 -13.89 -31.47
CA ASP A 195 11.11 -14.95 -30.69
C ASP A 195 10.05 -15.64 -29.83
N PRO A 196 9.96 -16.99 -29.79
CA PRO A 196 9.03 -17.74 -28.95
C PRO A 196 9.06 -17.36 -27.45
N ALA A 197 10.19 -16.81 -26.96
CA ALA A 197 10.34 -16.35 -25.59
C ALA A 197 9.83 -14.92 -25.34
N ASP A 198 9.52 -14.17 -26.39
CA ASP A 198 9.01 -12.80 -26.33
C ASP A 198 7.49 -12.76 -26.55
N TRP A 199 6.83 -11.74 -25.99
CA TRP A 199 5.40 -11.46 -26.18
C TRP A 199 5.25 -10.00 -26.58
N LEU A 200 5.48 -9.68 -27.85
CA LEU A 200 5.69 -8.30 -28.30
C LEU A 200 4.40 -7.48 -28.51
N MET A 201 3.25 -8.13 -28.54
CA MET A 201 1.97 -7.47 -28.78
C MET A 201 0.83 -8.15 -28.02
N ILE A 202 -0.25 -7.39 -27.80
CA ILE A 202 -1.48 -7.94 -27.25
C ILE A 202 -1.95 -9.10 -28.16
N ARG A 203 -2.36 -10.21 -27.54
CA ARG A 203 -2.83 -11.44 -28.24
C ARG A 203 -1.74 -12.21 -29.01
N HIS A 204 -0.48 -12.07 -28.63
CA HIS A 204 0.70 -12.78 -29.15
C HIS A 204 1.16 -12.36 -30.54
N ASP A 205 0.28 -12.41 -31.54
CA ASP A 205 0.60 -12.15 -32.95
C ASP A 205 -0.56 -11.47 -33.70
N TYR A 206 -0.32 -11.11 -34.97
CA TYR A 206 -1.33 -10.48 -35.83
C TYR A 206 -2.56 -11.36 -36.13
N LYS A 207 -2.49 -12.67 -35.87
CA LYS A 207 -3.63 -13.58 -35.98
C LYS A 207 -4.41 -13.70 -34.66
N ALA A 208 -3.93 -13.04 -33.60
CA ALA A 208 -4.51 -13.07 -32.26
C ALA A 208 -4.63 -14.49 -31.70
N THR A 209 -3.56 -15.28 -31.72
CA THR A 209 -3.58 -16.68 -31.26
C THR A 209 -3.73 -16.85 -29.73
N TYR A 210 -3.37 -15.85 -28.93
CA TYR A 210 -3.40 -15.90 -27.45
C TYR A 210 -2.65 -17.08 -26.82
N TYR A 211 -1.70 -17.68 -27.52
CA TYR A 211 -1.04 -18.91 -27.09
C TYR A 211 0.48 -18.75 -27.11
N SER A 212 1.14 -19.19 -26.03
CA SER A 212 2.61 -19.25 -25.99
C SER A 212 3.07 -20.56 -26.61
N PRO A 213 4.01 -20.53 -27.58
CA PRO A 213 4.58 -21.74 -28.17
C PRO A 213 5.56 -22.49 -27.24
N LEU A 214 5.81 -22.01 -26.02
CA LEU A 214 6.72 -22.64 -25.07
C LEU A 214 6.06 -23.83 -24.37
N GLU A 215 6.82 -24.94 -24.28
CA GLU A 215 6.37 -26.19 -23.63
C GLU A 215 7.00 -26.40 -22.25
N GLN A 216 7.53 -25.35 -21.63
CA GLN A 216 8.29 -25.45 -20.37
C GLN A 216 7.41 -25.81 -19.16
N ILE A 217 6.11 -25.47 -19.21
CA ILE A 217 5.15 -25.80 -18.16
C ILE A 217 4.27 -26.96 -18.65
N THR A 218 4.27 -28.04 -17.90
CA THR A 218 3.59 -29.29 -18.23
C THR A 218 2.73 -29.76 -17.06
N ALA A 219 1.80 -30.69 -17.31
CA ALA A 219 0.97 -31.28 -16.26
C ALA A 219 1.81 -31.95 -15.14
N GLN A 220 3.03 -32.37 -15.47
CA GLN A 220 3.94 -33.03 -14.54
C GLN A 220 4.67 -32.04 -13.62
N ASN A 221 4.91 -30.80 -14.06
CA ASN A 221 5.71 -29.82 -13.32
C ASN A 221 4.92 -28.62 -12.79
N VAL A 222 3.69 -28.40 -13.25
CA VAL A 222 2.87 -27.24 -12.86
C VAL A 222 2.64 -27.16 -11.34
N SER A 223 2.57 -28.31 -10.67
CA SER A 223 2.44 -28.40 -9.20
C SER A 223 3.66 -27.90 -8.44
N GLY A 224 4.82 -27.80 -9.10
CA GLY A 224 6.07 -27.28 -8.53
C GLY A 224 6.23 -25.76 -8.66
N LEU A 225 5.32 -25.07 -9.34
CA LEU A 225 5.36 -23.62 -9.46
C LEU A 225 5.13 -22.95 -8.11
N ARG A 226 5.91 -21.91 -7.84
CA ARG A 226 5.80 -21.12 -6.61
C ARG A 226 5.93 -19.64 -6.92
N LEU A 227 5.25 -18.80 -6.14
CA LEU A 227 5.41 -17.36 -6.21
C LEU A 227 6.89 -16.99 -5.92
N VAL A 228 7.54 -16.35 -6.89
CA VAL A 228 8.94 -15.91 -6.78
C VAL A 228 9.07 -14.45 -6.37
N TRP A 229 8.12 -13.61 -6.77
CA TRP A 229 7.97 -12.21 -6.41
C TRP A 229 6.53 -11.77 -6.66
N SER A 230 6.06 -10.77 -5.91
CA SER A 230 4.84 -10.02 -6.21
C SER A 230 5.12 -8.53 -6.01
N TRP A 231 4.45 -7.70 -6.80
CA TRP A 231 4.57 -6.25 -6.72
C TRP A 231 3.18 -5.62 -6.75
N SER A 232 2.83 -4.88 -5.70
CA SER A 232 1.62 -4.05 -5.70
C SER A 232 1.92 -2.74 -6.43
N MET A 233 1.22 -2.48 -7.54
CA MET A 233 1.33 -1.21 -8.26
C MET A 233 0.78 -0.09 -7.38
N GLN A 234 1.60 0.93 -7.07
CA GLN A 234 1.21 2.02 -6.17
C GLN A 234 0.09 2.89 -6.77
N ASP A 235 0.13 3.19 -8.07
CA ASP A 235 -0.87 4.03 -8.72
C ASP A 235 -1.96 3.15 -9.35
N GLY A 236 -2.98 2.77 -8.60
CA GLY A 236 -4.10 2.00 -9.12
C GLY A 236 -5.23 2.91 -9.58
N ALA A 237 -5.67 2.78 -10.83
CA ALA A 237 -7.02 3.20 -11.22
C ALA A 237 -8.00 2.73 -10.14
N SER A 238 -8.80 3.64 -9.60
CA SER A 238 -9.81 3.39 -8.57
C SER A 238 -10.81 2.27 -8.92
N ASN A 239 -10.81 1.82 -10.19
CA ASN A 239 -11.67 0.78 -10.76
C ASN A 239 -10.91 -0.50 -11.20
N GLY A 240 -9.66 -0.67 -10.78
CA GLY A 240 -8.81 -1.81 -11.16
C GLY A 240 -7.99 -1.56 -12.42
N ASN A 241 -6.83 -2.21 -12.52
CA ASN A 241 -5.98 -2.21 -13.71
C ASN A 241 -6.19 -3.54 -14.45
N GLN A 242 -6.55 -3.50 -15.73
CA GLN A 242 -6.66 -4.66 -16.62
C GLN A 242 -5.54 -4.59 -17.67
N PRO A 243 -4.26 -4.73 -17.27
CA PRO A 243 -3.16 -4.57 -18.20
C PRO A 243 -3.13 -5.72 -19.20
N ALA A 244 -2.56 -5.44 -20.37
CA ALA A 244 -2.15 -6.46 -21.33
C ALA A 244 -0.62 -6.41 -21.44
N PRO A 245 0.12 -7.05 -20.52
CA PRO A 245 1.56 -6.94 -20.49
C PRO A 245 2.21 -7.48 -21.77
N ILE A 246 3.32 -6.87 -22.14
CA ILE A 246 4.19 -7.34 -23.22
C ILE A 246 5.57 -7.67 -22.67
N VAL A 247 6.27 -8.61 -23.29
CA VAL A 247 7.60 -9.08 -22.88
C VAL A 247 8.57 -8.94 -24.05
N HIS A 248 9.71 -8.29 -23.81
CA HIS A 248 10.80 -8.26 -24.78
C HIS A 248 12.14 -8.45 -24.08
N LYS A 249 12.91 -9.47 -24.50
CA LYS A 249 14.25 -9.79 -23.97
C LYS A 249 14.29 -9.89 -22.44
N GLY A 250 13.30 -10.58 -21.88
CA GLY A 250 13.20 -10.82 -20.44
C GLY A 250 12.71 -9.63 -19.61
N VAL A 251 12.35 -8.51 -20.25
CA VAL A 251 11.72 -7.36 -19.58
C VAL A 251 10.20 -7.42 -19.78
N LEU A 252 9.45 -7.45 -18.68
CA LEU A 252 8.00 -7.35 -18.68
C LEU A 252 7.59 -5.87 -18.59
N TYR A 253 6.84 -5.40 -19.58
CA TYR A 253 6.27 -4.05 -19.61
C TYR A 253 4.80 -4.15 -19.25
N VAL A 254 4.42 -3.47 -18.17
CA VAL A 254 3.05 -3.44 -17.65
C VAL A 254 2.56 -2.00 -17.72
N ASN A 255 1.44 -1.77 -18.40
CA ASN A 255 0.79 -0.48 -18.34
C ASN A 255 0.20 -0.30 -16.94
N ASN A 256 0.54 0.81 -16.29
CA ASN A 256 -0.09 1.22 -15.04
C ASN A 256 -0.79 2.55 -15.25
N ALA A 257 -2.04 2.49 -15.71
CA ALA A 257 -2.88 3.66 -15.80
C ALA A 257 -3.34 4.02 -14.38
N GLY A 258 -2.55 4.85 -13.68
CA GLY A 258 -3.10 5.68 -12.62
C GLY A 258 -4.23 6.56 -13.17
N MET A 259 -5.08 7.11 -12.31
CA MET A 259 -6.26 7.91 -12.69
C MET A 259 -6.02 8.80 -13.92
N VAL A 260 -6.80 8.56 -14.99
CA VAL A 260 -7.21 9.61 -15.94
C VAL A 260 -8.58 10.12 -15.54
#